data_AF-A0A3M7RY01-F1
#
_entry.id   AF-A0A3M7RY01-F1
#
_cell.length_a   1.000
_cell.length_b   1.000
_cell.length_c   1.000
_cell.angle_alpha   90.00
_cell.angle_beta   90.00
_cell.angle_gamma   90.00
#
_symmetry.space_group_name_H-M   'P 1'
#
loop_
_entity.id
_entity.type
_entity.pdbx_description
1 polymer ?
#
loop_
_entity_poly.entity_id
_entity_poly.type
_entity_poly.pdbx_seq_one_letter_code
_entity_poly.pdbx_strand_id
1 'polypeptide(L)'
;INECDTKLAKCPQNSECHNTIGSYACSCNKGFRPENSNCVPMLAEVQTTQVSDQKKQSSCDQMGKKEQFIYCTFKNDCDKKSDCIYDLHSRNYTCKCWPGYFGNGFKCYSWNFC
;
A
#
# COMPACT_ATOMS: atom_id res chain seq x y z
N ILE A 1 -4.31 -49.70 2.47
CA ILE A 1 -4.01 -48.96 1.22
C ILE A 1 -3.15 -47.76 1.60
N ASN A 2 -2.23 -47.32 0.73
CA ASN A 2 -1.51 -46.06 0.93
C ASN A 2 -1.94 -45.09 -0.18
N GLU A 3 -2.78 -44.14 0.18
CA GLU A 3 -3.35 -43.14 -0.72
C GLU A 3 -2.26 -42.21 -1.30
N CYS A 4 -1.12 -42.08 -0.61
CA CYS A 4 0.04 -41.31 -1.09
C CYS A 4 0.77 -42.05 -2.23
N ASP A 5 0.99 -43.36 -2.12
CA ASP A 5 1.68 -44.16 -3.16
C ASP A 5 0.80 -44.41 -4.39
N THR A 6 -0.51 -44.47 -4.18
CA THR A 6 -1.50 -44.69 -5.23
C THR A 6 -1.89 -43.43 -5.99
N LYS A 7 -1.35 -42.26 -5.61
CA LYS A 7 -1.72 -40.92 -6.12
C LYS A 7 -3.23 -40.61 -6.02
N LEU A 8 -3.94 -41.31 -5.15
CA LEU A 8 -5.35 -41.04 -4.84
C LEU A 8 -5.49 -39.87 -3.87
N ALA A 9 -4.43 -39.55 -3.12
CA ALA A 9 -4.38 -38.39 -2.25
C ALA A 9 -4.47 -37.07 -3.03
N LYS A 10 -5.52 -36.28 -2.78
CA LYS A 10 -5.69 -34.94 -3.34
C LYS A 10 -5.08 -33.88 -2.42
N CYS A 11 -3.76 -33.91 -2.28
CA CYS A 11 -3.05 -32.92 -1.49
C CYS A 11 -2.81 -31.62 -2.31
N PRO A 12 -2.93 -30.43 -1.69
CA PRO A 12 -2.69 -29.17 -2.38
C PRO A 12 -1.21 -29.01 -2.78
N GLN A 13 -0.93 -28.11 -3.72
CA GLN A 13 0.45 -27.81 -4.11
C GLN A 13 1.24 -27.29 -2.90
N ASN A 14 2.52 -27.70 -2.78
CA ASN A 14 3.40 -27.41 -1.64
C ASN A 14 2.98 -28.08 -0.33
N SER A 15 2.46 -29.32 -0.41
CA SER A 15 2.20 -30.16 0.76
C SER A 15 2.78 -31.56 0.60
N GLU A 16 3.08 -32.18 1.74
CA GLU A 16 3.50 -33.57 1.88
C GLU A 16 2.30 -34.43 2.29
N CYS A 17 2.16 -35.58 1.65
CA CYS A 17 1.14 -36.57 1.99
C CYS A 17 1.68 -37.52 3.07
N HIS A 18 0.91 -37.71 4.14
CA HIS A 18 1.19 -38.64 5.21
C HIS A 18 0.08 -39.67 5.29
N ASN A 19 0.43 -40.93 5.09
CA ASN A 19 -0.51 -42.04 5.24
C ASN A 19 -0.83 -42.25 6.73
N THR A 20 -2.11 -42.39 7.07
CA THR A 20 -2.58 -42.65 8.44
C THR A 20 -3.39 -43.95 8.46
N ILE A 21 -3.59 -44.54 9.64
CA ILE A 21 -4.36 -45.79 9.73
C ILE A 21 -5.82 -45.49 9.41
N GLY A 22 -6.25 -45.88 8.19
CA GLY A 22 -7.62 -45.70 7.70
C GLY A 22 -7.88 -44.43 6.88
N SER A 23 -6.89 -43.55 6.68
CA SER A 23 -7.01 -42.33 5.87
C SER A 23 -5.64 -41.75 5.48
N TYR A 24 -5.61 -40.56 4.88
CA TYR A 24 -4.38 -39.80 4.65
C TYR A 24 -4.55 -38.35 5.13
N ALA A 25 -3.44 -37.72 5.51
CA ALA A 25 -3.39 -36.31 5.89
C ALA A 25 -2.35 -35.58 5.02
N CYS A 26 -2.65 -34.35 4.62
CA CYS A 26 -1.71 -33.49 3.91
C CYS A 26 -1.18 -32.43 4.87
N SER A 27 0.15 -32.27 4.95
CA SER A 27 0.79 -31.22 5.74
C SER A 27 1.50 -30.23 4.82
N CYS A 28 1.38 -28.93 5.07
CA CYS A 28 2.08 -27.95 4.24
C CYS A 28 3.59 -28.03 4.46
N ASN A 29 4.34 -27.90 3.37
CA ASN A 29 5.79 -27.91 3.41
C ASN A 29 6.33 -26.78 4.30
N LYS A 30 7.55 -26.95 4.82
CA LYS A 30 8.19 -25.92 5.64
C LYS A 30 8.22 -24.57 4.90
N GLY A 31 7.76 -23.53 5.59
CA GLY A 31 7.61 -22.19 5.00
C GLY A 31 6.29 -21.96 4.29
N PHE A 32 5.33 -22.90 4.36
CA PHE A 32 3.95 -22.75 3.91
C PHE A 32 2.98 -23.00 5.07
N ARG A 33 1.86 -22.28 5.08
CA ARG A 33 0.77 -22.48 6.05
C ARG A 33 -0.50 -22.94 5.35
N PRO A 34 -1.34 -23.74 6.02
CA PRO A 34 -2.65 -24.10 5.48
C PRO A 34 -3.60 -22.90 5.52
N GLU A 35 -4.21 -22.58 4.39
CA GLU A 35 -5.21 -21.52 4.24
C GLU A 35 -6.27 -21.99 3.23
N ASN A 36 -7.53 -22.12 3.67
CA ASN A 36 -8.66 -22.57 2.83
C ASN A 36 -8.34 -23.81 1.96
N SER A 37 -7.79 -24.86 2.57
CA SER A 37 -7.37 -26.11 1.90
C SER A 37 -6.23 -25.98 0.88
N ASN A 38 -5.50 -24.86 0.87
CA ASN A 38 -4.29 -24.64 0.08
C ASN A 38 -3.09 -24.36 1.00
N CYS A 39 -1.88 -24.60 0.50
CA CYS A 39 -0.66 -24.24 1.20
C CYS A 39 -0.10 -22.94 0.61
N VAL A 40 -0.17 -21.86 1.38
CA VAL A 40 0.33 -20.54 0.97
C VAL A 40 1.69 -20.27 1.62
N PRO A 41 2.65 -19.64 0.91
CA PRO A 41 3.95 -19.33 1.49
C PRO A 41 3.78 -18.42 2.72
N MET A 42 4.37 -18.81 3.84
CA MET A 42 4.46 -17.98 5.06
C MET A 42 5.37 -16.77 4.82
N LEU A 43 6.35 -16.93 3.94
CA LEU A 43 7.21 -15.88 3.42
C LEU A 43 6.73 -15.42 2.05
N ALA A 44 5.42 -15.30 1.82
CA ALA A 44 4.91 -14.57 0.67
C ALA A 44 5.30 -13.09 0.84
N GLU A 45 6.56 -12.82 0.54
CA GLU A 45 7.07 -11.56 0.08
C GLU A 45 6.19 -11.17 -1.09
N VAL A 46 5.44 -10.09 -0.87
CA VAL A 46 4.73 -9.34 -1.89
C VAL A 46 5.63 -9.30 -3.13
N GLN A 47 5.20 -9.94 -4.22
CA GLN A 47 5.82 -9.71 -5.52
C GLN A 47 5.52 -8.25 -5.91
N THR A 48 6.31 -7.33 -5.35
CA THR A 48 6.44 -5.96 -5.82
C THR A 48 7.16 -6.02 -7.14
N THR A 49 6.38 -6.13 -8.23
CA THR A 49 6.87 -5.70 -9.53
C THR A 49 6.96 -4.17 -9.54
N GLN A 50 8.18 -3.72 -9.19
CA GLN A 50 8.93 -2.60 -9.77
C GLN A 50 8.67 -1.15 -9.29
N VAL A 51 9.61 -0.73 -8.43
CA VAL A 51 10.23 0.60 -8.19
C VAL A 51 9.65 1.54 -7.10
N SER A 52 10.49 1.68 -6.07
CA SER A 52 10.62 2.72 -5.03
C SER A 52 9.61 2.77 -3.87
N ASP A 53 10.13 2.26 -2.75
CA ASP A 53 10.01 2.75 -1.38
C ASP A 53 8.86 2.23 -0.53
N GLN A 54 9.25 1.26 0.31
CA GLN A 54 8.54 0.89 1.52
C GLN A 54 8.29 2.12 2.41
N LYS A 55 7.03 2.48 2.60
CA LYS A 55 6.58 3.01 3.88
C LYS A 55 5.18 2.48 4.21
N LYS A 56 5.19 1.39 4.99
CA LYS A 56 4.15 0.92 5.93
C LYS A 56 2.81 1.69 5.83
N GLN A 57 1.90 1.18 5.00
CA GLN A 57 0.60 1.79 4.72
C GLN A 57 -0.46 1.22 5.68
N SER A 58 -0.87 2.04 6.65
CA SER A 58 -2.19 1.94 7.27
C SER A 58 -3.27 2.14 6.21
N SER A 59 -4.30 1.29 6.23
CA SER A 59 -5.37 1.16 5.23
C SER A 59 -6.36 2.35 5.14
N CYS A 60 -5.92 3.59 5.41
CA CYS A 60 -6.74 4.81 5.29
C CYS A 60 -6.13 5.92 4.41
N ASP A 61 -4.84 5.86 4.04
CA ASP A 61 -4.13 7.03 3.48
C ASP A 61 -4.00 7.08 1.94
N GLN A 62 -4.70 6.21 1.19
CA GLN A 62 -4.60 6.15 -0.28
C GLN A 62 -5.63 6.98 -1.04
N MET A 63 -6.70 7.45 -0.39
CA MET A 63 -7.70 8.30 -1.04
C MET A 63 -7.22 9.76 -1.16
N GLY A 64 -6.37 10.20 -0.23
CA GLY A 64 -5.88 11.58 -0.14
C GLY A 64 -4.81 12.01 -1.13
N LYS A 65 -3.96 11.08 -1.62
CA LYS A 65 -2.85 11.40 -2.53
C LYS A 65 -3.34 11.83 -3.92
N LYS A 66 -4.42 11.22 -4.41
CA LYS A 66 -5.00 11.56 -5.72
C LYS A 66 -5.69 12.92 -5.69
N GLU A 67 -6.42 13.22 -4.61
CA GLU A 67 -7.10 14.50 -4.44
C GLU A 67 -6.09 15.64 -4.26
N GLN A 68 -5.08 15.49 -3.40
CA GLN A 68 -3.99 16.45 -3.24
C GLN A 68 -3.30 16.80 -4.57
N PHE A 69 -3.04 15.79 -5.40
CA PHE A 69 -2.45 15.97 -6.73
C PHE A 69 -3.33 16.85 -7.62
N ILE A 70 -4.65 16.66 -7.62
CA ILE A 70 -5.56 17.47 -8.45
C ILE A 70 -5.50 18.95 -8.03
N TYR A 71 -5.57 19.25 -6.73
CA TYR A 71 -5.65 20.64 -6.25
C TYR A 71 -4.33 21.39 -6.38
N CYS A 72 -3.21 20.81 -5.94
CA CYS A 72 -1.92 21.49 -5.94
C CYS A 72 -1.12 21.34 -7.24
N THR A 73 -1.59 20.54 -8.21
CA THR A 73 -0.94 20.40 -9.53
C THR A 73 -1.80 20.90 -10.68
N PHE A 74 -3.08 20.54 -10.75
CA PHE A 74 -3.96 20.92 -11.86
C PHE A 74 -4.78 22.19 -11.62
N LYS A 75 -5.18 22.45 -10.36
CA LYS A 75 -5.99 23.62 -9.95
C LYS A 75 -5.19 24.63 -9.11
N ASN A 76 -3.87 24.63 -9.27
CA ASN A 76 -3.00 25.41 -8.42
C ASN A 76 -2.95 26.88 -8.85
N ASP A 77 -3.83 27.68 -8.24
CA ASP A 77 -3.88 29.13 -8.42
C ASP A 77 -3.03 29.90 -7.39
N CYS A 78 -2.18 29.20 -6.63
CA CYS A 78 -1.33 29.82 -5.62
C CYS A 78 -0.28 30.74 -6.26
N ASP A 79 0.12 31.81 -5.54
CA ASP A 79 1.21 32.68 -6.01
C ASP A 79 2.49 31.85 -6.16
N LYS A 80 3.30 32.15 -7.17
CA LYS A 80 4.60 31.51 -7.37
C LYS A 80 5.56 31.62 -6.18
N LYS A 81 5.30 32.55 -5.24
CA LYS A 81 6.04 32.73 -3.97
C LYS A 81 5.29 32.12 -2.77
N SER A 82 4.54 31.07 -3.00
CA SER A 82 3.76 30.39 -1.98
C SER A 82 3.72 28.88 -2.21
N ASP A 83 3.53 28.15 -1.13
CA ASP A 83 3.32 26.70 -1.14
C ASP A 83 1.83 26.38 -1.11
N CYS A 84 1.41 25.41 -1.93
CA CYS A 84 0.08 24.81 -1.86
C CYS A 84 0.05 23.71 -0.80
N ILE A 85 -0.82 23.86 0.19
CA ILE A 85 -0.97 22.93 1.32
C ILE A 85 -2.38 22.35 1.27
N TYR A 86 -2.48 21.05 0.96
CA TYR A 86 -3.76 20.33 0.93
C TYR A 86 -4.05 19.70 2.29
N ASP A 87 -5.25 19.97 2.81
CA ASP A 87 -5.78 19.36 4.03
C ASP A 87 -6.72 18.20 3.64
N LEU A 88 -6.29 16.98 3.99
CA LEU A 88 -7.01 15.74 3.74
C LEU A 88 -8.32 15.64 4.55
N HIS A 89 -8.37 16.25 5.73
CA HIS A 89 -9.53 16.20 6.62
C HIS A 89 -10.61 17.17 6.15
N SER A 90 -10.20 18.37 5.75
CA SER A 90 -11.11 19.42 5.25
C SER A 90 -11.42 19.29 3.75
N ARG A 91 -10.75 18.36 3.04
CA ARG A 91 -10.77 18.18 1.58
C ARG A 91 -10.62 19.50 0.81
N ASN A 92 -9.72 20.34 1.26
CA ASN A 92 -9.48 21.66 0.69
C ASN A 92 -7.98 21.98 0.66
N TYR A 93 -7.58 22.92 -0.18
CA TYR A 93 -6.21 23.43 -0.21
C TYR A 93 -6.16 24.89 0.23
N THR A 94 -5.00 25.28 0.74
CA THR A 94 -4.67 26.66 1.07
C THR A 94 -3.31 26.99 0.49
N CYS A 95 -3.11 28.25 0.12
CA CYS A 95 -1.82 28.76 -0.32
C CYS A 95 -1.15 29.48 0.85
N LYS A 96 0.13 29.23 1.09
CA LYS A 96 0.89 29.89 2.16
C LYS A 96 2.13 30.55 1.60
N CYS A 97 2.25 31.87 1.76
CA CYS A 97 3.42 32.61 1.30
C CYS A 97 4.70 32.08 1.97
N TRP A 98 5.79 32.08 1.22
CA TRP A 98 7.11 31.73 1.74
C TRP A 98 7.59 32.75 2.80
N PRO A 99 8.54 32.35 3.67
CA PRO A 99 9.16 33.28 4.62
C PRO A 99 9.71 34.54 3.93
N GLY A 100 9.45 35.71 4.51
CA GLY A 100 9.83 37.01 3.91
C GLY A 100 8.83 37.57 2.89
N TYR A 101 7.69 36.89 2.69
CA TYR A 101 6.54 37.38 1.93
C TYR A 101 5.29 37.45 2.81
N PHE A 102 4.38 38.38 2.52
CA PHE A 102 3.08 38.52 3.18
C PHE A 102 1.95 38.61 2.16
N GLY A 103 0.75 38.21 2.57
CA GLY A 103 -0.42 38.18 1.71
C GLY A 103 -1.33 37.01 2.03
N ASN A 104 -2.25 36.70 1.11
CA ASN A 104 -3.26 35.65 1.28
C ASN A 104 -2.86 34.32 0.64
N GLY A 105 -1.58 34.16 0.24
CA GLY A 105 -1.09 32.96 -0.43
C GLY A 105 -1.39 32.91 -1.93
N PHE A 106 -2.53 33.44 -2.38
CA PHE A 106 -2.82 33.60 -3.82
C PHE A 106 -2.11 34.81 -4.42
N LYS A 107 -1.76 35.79 -3.59
CA LYS A 107 -0.88 36.92 -3.92
C LYS A 107 0.09 37.15 -2.77
N CYS A 108 1.38 37.12 -3.05
CA CYS A 108 2.44 37.27 -2.04
C CYS A 108 3.39 38.42 -2.38
N TYR A 109 3.45 39.42 -1.49
CA TYR A 109 4.28 40.61 -1.62
C TYR A 109 5.53 40.46 -0.73
N SER A 110 6.68 40.93 -1.19
CA SER A 110 7.90 40.89 -0.38
C SER A 110 7.81 41.94 0.73
N TRP A 111 8.34 41.61 1.91
CA TRP A 111 8.52 42.57 3.01
C TRP A 111 9.42 43.77 2.65
N ASN A 112 10.13 43.74 1.51
CA ASN A 112 10.98 44.84 1.04
C ASN A 112 10.21 46.02 0.40
N PHE A 113 8.92 46.18 0.69
CA PHE A 113 8.16 47.39 0.39
C PHE A 113 7.51 47.88 1.69
N CYS A 114 8.33 48.48 2.55
CA CYS A 114 7.86 49.52 3.46
C CYS A 114 7.95 50.87 2.74
#